data_AF-A0A971I327-F1
#
_entry.id   AF-A0A971I327-F1
#
_cell.length_a   1.000
_cell.length_b   1.000
_cell.length_c   1.000
_cell.angle_alpha   90.00
_cell.angle_beta   90.00
_cell.angle_gamma   90.00
#
_symmetry.space_group_name_H-M   'P 1'
#
loop_
_entity.id
_entity.type
_entity.pdbx_description
1 polymer ?
#
loop_
_entity_poly.entity_id
_entity_poly.type
_entity_poly.pdbx_seq_one_letter_code
_entity_poly.pdbx_strand_id
1 'polypeptide(L)'
;KMLQRWESVHGIAGVRDGSLTPMNLLEEIVGWRDERFLSAANVDQVVTRAKAPDIEREVLFLQEMLNMTRSFPAQLFDGDQGRMKVLDAVQEAVDNAVVREDEFLAAQEEG
;
A
#
# COMPACT_ATOMS: atom_id res chain seq x y z
N LYS A 1 -9.09 12.49 1.39
CA LYS A 1 -7.94 13.19 2.00
C LYS A 1 -7.01 12.21 2.75
N MET A 2 -6.72 11.04 2.18
CA MET A 2 -5.81 10.04 2.79
C MET A 2 -4.37 10.51 2.64
N LEU A 3 -3.89 10.68 1.39
CA LEU A 3 -2.53 11.17 1.10
C LEU A 3 -2.18 12.52 1.76
N GLN A 4 -3.14 13.44 1.90
CA GLN A 4 -2.92 14.71 2.59
C GLN A 4 -2.82 14.56 4.12
N ARG A 5 -3.61 13.66 4.74
CA ARG A 5 -3.43 13.29 6.15
C ARG A 5 -2.09 12.60 6.35
N TRP A 6 -1.69 11.79 5.39
CA TRP A 6 -0.46 11.02 5.39
C TRP A 6 0.80 11.86 5.36
N GLU A 7 0.84 12.86 4.49
CA GLU A 7 1.91 13.86 4.51
C GLU A 7 1.96 14.57 5.87
N SER A 8 0.81 15.02 6.38
CA SER A 8 0.71 15.87 7.58
C SER A 8 0.99 15.13 8.90
N VAL A 9 0.55 13.87 9.00
CA VAL A 9 0.61 13.08 10.25
C VAL A 9 1.75 12.08 10.25
N HIS A 10 2.11 11.53 9.09
CA HIS A 10 3.04 10.40 8.97
C HIS A 10 4.33 10.74 8.23
N GLY A 11 4.49 11.97 7.71
CA GLY A 11 5.76 12.43 7.11
C GLY A 11 6.11 11.78 5.78
N ILE A 12 5.10 11.31 5.04
CA ILE A 12 5.27 10.56 3.78
C ILE A 12 5.76 11.49 2.67
N ALA A 13 7.06 11.42 2.38
CA ALA A 13 7.73 12.38 1.49
C ALA A 13 7.29 12.28 0.03
N GLY A 14 6.84 11.10 -0.41
CA GLY A 14 6.37 10.87 -1.79
C GLY A 14 5.16 11.70 -2.19
N VAL A 15 4.32 12.10 -1.23
CA VAL A 15 3.18 13.01 -1.50
C VAL A 15 3.67 14.43 -1.69
N ARG A 16 4.65 14.86 -0.87
CA ARG A 16 5.21 16.21 -0.88
C ARG A 16 6.03 16.50 -2.13
N ASP A 17 6.82 15.53 -2.60
CA ASP A 17 7.67 15.67 -3.78
C ASP A 17 6.97 15.30 -5.10
N GLY A 18 5.71 14.86 -5.03
CA GLY A 18 4.89 14.49 -6.19
C GLY A 18 5.15 13.09 -6.75
N SER A 19 6.03 12.29 -6.12
CA SER A 19 6.27 10.88 -6.52
C SER A 19 5.04 9.99 -6.34
N LEU A 20 4.09 10.39 -5.48
CA LEU A 20 2.84 9.69 -5.24
C LEU A 20 1.67 10.69 -5.15
N THR A 21 0.91 10.81 -6.23
CA THR A 21 -0.31 11.61 -6.27
C THR A 21 -1.56 10.74 -6.05
N PRO A 22 -2.70 11.32 -5.60
CA PRO A 22 -3.94 10.56 -5.46
C PRO A 22 -4.40 9.91 -6.77
N MET A 23 -4.21 10.60 -7.89
CA MET A 23 -4.58 10.08 -9.21
C MET A 23 -3.68 8.94 -9.63
N ASN A 24 -2.35 9.06 -9.46
CA ASN A 24 -1.45 7.96 -9.83
C ASN A 24 -1.65 6.74 -8.94
N LEU A 25 -1.95 6.92 -7.65
CA LEU A 25 -2.30 5.80 -6.76
C LEU A 25 -3.60 5.11 -7.21
N LEU A 26 -4.62 5.88 -7.58
CA LEU A 26 -5.88 5.33 -8.07
C LEU A 26 -5.69 4.60 -9.42
N GLU A 27 -4.95 5.21 -10.35
CA GLU A 27 -4.61 4.62 -11.65
C GLU A 27 -3.87 3.30 -11.48
N GLU A 28 -2.90 3.24 -10.56
CA GLU A 28 -2.16 2.02 -10.27
C GLU A 28 -3.06 0.92 -9.70
N ILE A 29 -3.84 1.23 -8.65
CA ILE A 29 -4.73 0.26 -7.99
C ILE A 29 -5.76 -0.30 -8.99
N VAL A 30 -6.35 0.56 -9.82
CA VAL A 30 -7.32 0.14 -10.83
C VAL A 30 -6.62 -0.63 -11.96
N GLY A 31 -5.42 -0.21 -12.37
CA GLY A 31 -4.63 -0.85 -13.42
C GLY A 31 -4.23 -2.30 -13.10
N TRP A 32 -4.12 -2.65 -11.81
CA TRP A 32 -3.84 -4.03 -11.39
C TRP A 32 -4.90 -5.05 -11.77
N ARG A 33 -6.11 -4.62 -12.16
CA ARG A 33 -7.11 -5.53 -12.73
C ARG A 33 -6.61 -6.19 -14.04
N ASP A 34 -5.80 -5.45 -14.80
CA ASP A 34 -5.28 -5.87 -16.11
C ASP A 34 -4.00 -6.74 -15.96
N GLU A 35 -3.37 -6.73 -14.77
CA GLU A 35 -2.18 -7.53 -14.50
C GLU A 35 -2.50 -9.02 -14.49
N ARG A 36 -1.75 -9.83 -15.23
CA ARG A 36 -1.98 -11.29 -15.25
C ARG A 36 -1.58 -11.92 -13.92
N PHE A 37 -0.43 -11.53 -13.38
CA PHE A 37 0.14 -12.01 -12.13
C PHE A 37 0.34 -10.83 -11.18
N LEU A 38 -0.65 -10.60 -10.32
CA LEU A 38 -0.57 -9.57 -9.29
C LEU A 38 -0.10 -10.21 -7.99
N SER A 39 0.86 -9.57 -7.34
CA SER A 39 1.48 -10.03 -6.08
C SER A 39 1.84 -8.85 -5.19
N ALA A 40 2.22 -9.12 -3.94
CA ALA A 40 2.77 -8.10 -3.04
C ALA A 40 3.92 -7.27 -3.67
N ALA A 41 4.75 -7.87 -4.52
CA ALA A 41 5.86 -7.15 -5.17
C ALA A 41 5.39 -6.00 -6.08
N ASN A 42 4.19 -6.08 -6.66
CA ASN A 42 3.59 -4.97 -7.41
C ASN A 42 3.18 -3.83 -6.46
N VAL A 43 2.67 -4.18 -5.27
CA VAL A 43 2.28 -3.23 -4.23
C VAL A 43 3.51 -2.53 -3.64
N ASP A 44 4.61 -3.24 -3.45
CA ASP A 44 5.88 -2.70 -2.92
C ASP A 44 6.44 -1.56 -3.78
N GLN A 45 6.15 -1.52 -5.08
CA GLN A 45 6.53 -0.39 -5.94
C GLN A 45 5.80 0.90 -5.55
N VAL A 46 4.54 0.79 -5.10
CA VAL A 46 3.76 1.93 -4.58
C VAL A 46 4.35 2.41 -3.28
N VAL A 47 4.71 1.49 -2.37
CA VAL A 47 5.36 1.78 -1.10
C VAL A 47 6.67 2.53 -1.30
N THR A 48 7.49 2.05 -2.25
CA THR A 48 8.77 2.69 -2.62
C THR A 48 8.56 4.15 -3.04
N ARG A 49 7.49 4.43 -3.81
CA ARG A 49 7.14 5.80 -4.21
C ARG A 49 6.52 6.62 -3.08
N ALA A 50 5.84 5.98 -2.12
CA ALA A 50 5.35 6.64 -0.92
C ALA A 50 6.50 7.21 -0.08
N LYS A 51 7.66 6.52 -0.05
CA LYS A 51 8.84 6.92 0.73
C LYS A 51 8.48 7.08 2.20
N ALA A 52 7.95 6.01 2.80
CA ALA A 52 7.68 5.97 4.23
C ALA A 52 9.00 6.19 5.02
N PRO A 53 8.99 6.97 6.11
CA PRO A 53 10.21 7.31 6.85
C PRO A 53 10.76 6.14 7.69
N ASP A 54 9.91 5.17 8.05
CA ASP A 54 10.25 4.01 8.87
C ASP A 54 9.26 2.85 8.59
N ILE A 55 9.56 1.68 9.15
CA ILE A 55 8.78 0.45 8.90
C ILE A 55 7.36 0.52 9.48
N GLU A 56 7.15 1.20 10.61
CA GLU A 56 5.81 1.38 11.19
C GLU A 56 4.93 2.21 10.26
N ARG A 57 5.48 3.30 9.68
CA ARG A 57 4.76 4.12 8.69
C ARG A 57 4.51 3.38 7.40
N GLU A 58 5.36 2.44 7.02
CA GLU A 58 5.11 1.56 5.87
C GLU A 58 3.92 0.62 6.12
N VAL A 59 3.86 -0.04 7.28
CA VAL A 59 2.75 -0.91 7.67
C VAL A 59 1.43 -0.13 7.69
N LEU A 60 1.42 1.05 8.31
CA LEU A 60 0.24 1.93 8.32
C LEU A 60 -0.22 2.30 6.90
N PHE A 61 0.70 2.43 5.94
CA PHE A 61 0.37 2.78 4.55
C PHE A 61 -0.40 1.70 3.87
N LEU A 62 0.14 0.50 3.97
CA LEU A 62 -0.43 -0.68 3.37
C LEU A 62 -1.79 -0.98 4.01
N GLN A 63 -1.94 -0.82 5.32
CA GLN A 63 -3.23 -0.99 6.01
C GLN A 63 -4.27 0.02 5.54
N GLU A 64 -3.90 1.29 5.38
CA GLU A 64 -4.82 2.29 4.86
C GLU A 64 -5.15 2.09 3.38
N MET A 65 -4.16 1.69 2.58
CA MET A 65 -4.33 1.33 1.19
C MET A 65 -5.29 0.15 1.04
N LEU A 66 -5.14 -0.88 1.87
CA LEU A 66 -6.07 -2.02 1.95
C LEU A 66 -7.50 -1.55 2.26
N ASN A 67 -7.67 -0.68 3.26
CA ASN A 67 -8.98 -0.13 3.61
C ASN A 67 -9.61 0.69 2.48
N MET A 68 -8.79 1.45 1.74
CA MET A 68 -9.24 2.18 0.57
C MET A 68 -9.65 1.24 -0.56
N THR A 69 -8.85 0.21 -0.89
CA THR A 69 -9.19 -0.80 -1.89
C THR A 69 -10.48 -1.55 -1.51
N ARG A 70 -10.68 -1.86 -0.22
CA ARG A 70 -11.94 -2.44 0.27
C ARG A 70 -13.14 -1.53 0.06
N SER A 71 -12.95 -0.21 0.09
CA SER A 71 -14.03 0.75 -0.15
C SER A 71 -14.43 0.89 -1.63
N PHE A 72 -13.60 0.40 -2.56
CA PHE A 72 -13.86 0.53 -3.99
C PHE A 72 -14.91 -0.49 -4.47
N PRO A 73 -15.82 -0.08 -5.37
CA PRO A 73 -16.81 -0.96 -5.97
C PRO A 73 -16.15 -2.01 -6.88
N ALA A 74 -16.67 -3.24 -6.89
CA ALA A 74 -16.13 -4.36 -7.65
C ALA A 74 -16.05 -4.09 -9.17
N GLN A 75 -16.91 -3.21 -9.69
CA GLN A 75 -16.93 -2.81 -11.10
C GLN A 75 -15.65 -2.09 -11.55
N LEU A 76 -14.87 -1.52 -10.63
CA LEU A 76 -13.56 -0.96 -10.96
C LEU A 76 -12.50 -2.05 -11.25
N PHE A 77 -12.79 -3.30 -10.90
CA PHE A 77 -11.87 -4.42 -10.99
C PHE A 77 -12.47 -5.59 -11.79
N ASP A 78 -13.33 -5.28 -12.77
CA ASP A 78 -13.98 -6.27 -13.64
C ASP A 78 -14.80 -7.34 -12.90
N GLY A 79 -15.31 -6.97 -11.71
CA GLY A 79 -16.16 -7.81 -10.87
C GLY A 79 -15.49 -8.30 -9.59
N ASP A 80 -16.19 -9.16 -8.86
CA ASP A 80 -15.76 -9.59 -7.53
C ASP A 80 -14.44 -10.37 -7.56
N GLN A 81 -14.18 -11.15 -8.61
CA GLN A 81 -12.95 -11.93 -8.73
C GLN A 81 -11.72 -11.04 -8.92
N GLY A 82 -11.78 -10.03 -9.78
CA GLY A 82 -10.67 -9.09 -9.94
C GLY A 82 -10.49 -8.21 -8.71
N ARG A 83 -11.59 -7.81 -8.04
CA ARG A 83 -11.51 -7.11 -6.75
C ARG A 83 -10.83 -7.98 -5.69
N MET A 84 -11.18 -9.26 -5.60
CA MET A 84 -10.56 -10.19 -4.65
C MET A 84 -9.07 -10.33 -4.92
N LYS A 85 -8.68 -10.53 -6.19
CA LYS A 85 -7.27 -10.59 -6.59
C LYS A 85 -6.46 -9.38 -6.13
N VAL A 86 -7.01 -8.17 -6.31
CA VAL A 86 -6.34 -6.94 -5.87
C VAL A 86 -6.27 -6.87 -4.35
N LEU A 87 -7.34 -7.23 -3.64
CA LEU A 87 -7.36 -7.26 -2.19
C LEU A 87 -6.36 -8.28 -1.62
N ASP A 88 -6.23 -9.45 -2.23
CA ASP A 88 -5.31 -10.50 -1.80
C ASP A 88 -3.86 -10.03 -1.93
N ALA A 89 -3.49 -9.39 -3.04
CA ALA A 89 -2.13 -8.86 -3.23
C ALA A 89 -1.80 -7.72 -2.25
N VAL A 90 -2.76 -6.84 -1.96
CA VAL A 90 -2.55 -5.77 -0.97
C VAL A 90 -2.49 -6.33 0.45
N GLN A 91 -3.30 -7.34 0.77
CA GLN A 91 -3.25 -8.03 2.06
C GLN A 91 -1.90 -8.74 2.25
N GLU A 92 -1.41 -9.45 1.23
CA GLU A 92 -0.09 -10.09 1.25
C GLU A 92 1.03 -9.06 1.51
N ALA A 93 0.94 -7.87 0.90
CA ALA A 93 1.90 -6.79 1.16
C ALA A 93 1.84 -6.28 2.61
N VAL A 94 0.64 -6.11 3.17
CA VAL A 94 0.46 -5.76 4.60
C VAL A 94 1.12 -6.81 5.48
N ASP A 95 0.81 -8.09 5.24
CA ASP A 95 1.31 -9.19 6.07
C ASP A 95 2.85 -9.26 6.02
N ASN A 96 3.44 -9.10 4.84
CA ASN A 96 4.88 -9.03 4.66
C ASN A 96 5.52 -7.84 5.40
N ALA A 97 4.87 -6.67 5.39
CA ALA A 97 5.37 -5.51 6.10
C ALA A 97 5.31 -5.67 7.62
N VAL A 98 4.26 -6.31 8.15
CA VAL A 98 4.13 -6.63 9.58
C VAL A 98 5.24 -7.60 10.01
N VAL A 99 5.52 -8.64 9.21
CA VAL A 99 6.64 -9.56 9.50
C VAL A 99 7.97 -8.80 9.57
N ARG A 100 8.23 -7.88 8.63
CA ARG A 100 9.45 -7.05 8.64
C ARG A 100 9.51 -6.12 9.86
N GLU A 101 8.38 -5.56 10.28
CA GLU A 101 8.27 -4.75 11.49
C GLU A 101 8.61 -5.57 12.73
N ASP A 102 8.01 -6.76 12.87
CA ASP A 102 8.27 -7.68 13.98
C ASP A 102 9.75 -8.09 14.05
N GLU A 103 10.37 -8.43 12.91
CA GLU A 103 11.80 -8.75 12.83
C GLU A 103 12.70 -7.57 13.24
N PHE A 104 12.33 -6.35 12.83
CA PHE A 104 13.06 -5.13 13.17
C PHE A 104 12.96 -4.78 14.65
N LEU A 105 11.81 -5.00 15.28
CA LEU A 105 11.61 -4.80 16.72
C LEU A 105 12.39 -5.85 17.53
N ALA A 106 12.32 -7.12 17.14
CA ALA A 106 13.07 -8.20 17.79
C ALA A 106 14.58 -7.93 17.78
N ALA A 107 15.13 -7.48 16.65
CA ALA A 107 16.56 -7.14 16.54
C ALA A 107 16.99 -5.95 17.43
N GLN A 108 16.07 -5.03 17.76
CA GLN A 108 16.35 -3.92 18.67
C GLN A 108 16.28 -4.32 20.15
N GLU A 109 15.48 -5.33 20.50
CA GLU A 109 15.40 -5.86 21.87
C GLU A 109 16.64 -6.69 22.26
N GLU A 110 17.36 -7.23 21.26
CA GLU A 110 18.57 -8.04 21.46
C GLU A 110 19.88 -7.24 21.50
N GLY A 111 19.85 -5.93 21.21
CA GLY A 111 21.02 -5.03 21.15
C GLY A 111 21.21 -4.14 22.38
#